data_AF-A0A7V5T5Y4-F1
#
_entry.id   AF-A0A7V5T5Y4-F1
#
_cell.length_a   1.000
_cell.length_b   1.000
_cell.length_c   1.000
_cell.angle_alpha   90.00
_cell.angle_beta   90.00
_cell.angle_gamma   90.00
#
_symmetry.space_group_name_H-M   'P 1'
#
loop_
_entity.id
_entity.type
_entity.pdbx_description
1 polymer ?
#
loop_
_entity_poly.entity_id
_entity_poly.type
_entity_poly.pdbx_seq_one_letter_code
_entity_poly.pdbx_strand_id
1 'polypeptide(L)' 'MSYRERRTEAGIVYVREDWVVEAPSVDVVLFDCDGVLIDVRPSYDAAIRETVSYILSKLVQRA' A
#
# COMPACT_ATOMS: atom_id res chain seq x y z
N MET A 1 -14.42 4.03 6.64
CA MET A 1 -14.02 2.61 6.57
C MET A 1 -13.51 2.22 7.95
N SER A 2 -14.14 1.23 8.59
CA SER A 2 -13.73 0.70 9.89
C SER A 2 -13.29 -0.75 9.76
N TYR A 3 -12.28 -1.12 10.53
CA TYR A 3 -11.72 -2.47 10.55
C TYR A 3 -11.76 -3.02 11.96
N ARG A 4 -12.05 -4.31 12.05
CA ARG A 4 -12.01 -5.09 13.27
C ARG A 4 -10.68 -5.81 13.37
N GLU A 5 -9.98 -5.62 14.47
CA GLU A 5 -8.77 -6.35 14.78
C GLU A 5 -9.09 -7.79 15.24
N ARG A 6 -8.27 -8.73 14.79
CA ARG A 6 -8.25 -10.14 15.19
C ARG A 6 -6.81 -10.57 15.42
N ARG A 7 -6.55 -11.22 16.54
CA ARG A 7 -5.25 -11.83 16.83
C ARG A 7 -5.27 -13.30 16.44
N THR A 8 -4.23 -13.72 15.74
CA THR A 8 -4.01 -15.08 15.27
C THR A 8 -2.59 -15.52 15.62
N GLU A 9 -2.27 -16.80 15.48
CA GLU A 9 -0.91 -17.31 15.68
C GLU A 9 0.12 -16.67 14.72
N ALA A 10 -0.33 -16.30 13.51
CA ALA A 10 0.50 -15.64 12.50
C ALA A 10 0.62 -14.12 12.70
N GLY A 11 -0.09 -13.55 13.68
CA GLY A 11 -0.09 -12.12 13.96
C GLY A 11 -1.47 -11.48 13.95
N ILE A 12 -1.50 -10.18 13.65
CA ILE A 12 -2.73 -9.38 13.70
C ILE A 12 -3.35 -9.30 12.31
N VAL A 13 -4.65 -9.56 12.23
CA VAL A 13 -5.47 -9.47 11.02
C VAL A 13 -6.52 -8.39 11.22
N TYR A 14 -6.73 -7.57 10.20
CA TYR A 14 -7.76 -6.53 10.17
C TYR A 14 -8.83 -6.91 9.15
N VAL A 15 -10.08 -7.06 9.59
CA VAL A 15 -11.21 -7.39 8.71
C VAL A 15 -12.16 -6.19 8.64
N ARG A 16 -12.57 -5.79 7.44
CA ARG A 16 -13.48 -4.66 7.28
C ARG A 16 -14.84 -4.99 7.92
N GLU A 17 -15.41 -4.08 8.71
CA GLU A 17 -16.58 -4.36 9.55
C GLU A 17 -17.83 -4.76 8.74
N ASP A 18 -18.01 -4.17 7.55
CA ASP A 18 -19.09 -4.50 6.60
C ASP A 18 -18.97 -5.92 6.03
N TRP A 19 -17.76 -6.48 5.99
CA TRP A 19 -17.50 -7.83 5.49
C TRP A 19 -17.81 -8.91 6.54
N VAL A 20 -17.76 -8.56 7.83
CA VAL A 20 -18.08 -9.46 8.95
C VAL A 20 -19.59 -9.75 9.02
N VAL A 21 -20.43 -8.81 8.58
CA VAL A 21 -21.89 -8.91 8.68
C VAL A 21 -22.46 -9.92 7.68
N GLU A 22 -21.85 -10.04 6.50
CA GLU A 22 -22.37 -10.88 5.42
C GLU A 22 -21.73 -12.27 5.36
N ALA A 23 -20.57 -12.47 6.01
CA ALA A 23 -19.77 -13.70 6.05
C ALA A 23 -19.89 -14.61 4.80
N PRO A 24 -19.70 -14.07 3.58
CA PRO A 24 -19.88 -14.86 2.36
C PRO A 24 -18.76 -15.89 2.23
N SER A 25 -19.05 -17.00 1.54
CA SER A 25 -18.00 -17.91 1.05
C SER A 25 -17.04 -17.14 0.15
N VAL A 26 -15.74 -17.35 0.33
CA VAL A 26 -14.70 -16.74 -0.51
C VAL A 26 -14.34 -17.72 -1.61
N ASP A 27 -14.75 -17.42 -2.85
CA ASP A 27 -14.40 -18.25 -4.01
C ASP A 27 -13.04 -17.85 -4.60
N VAL A 28 -12.64 -16.58 -4.46
CA VAL A 28 -11.42 -16.01 -5.05
C VAL A 28 -10.77 -15.03 -4.08
N VAL A 29 -9.45 -15.13 -3.94
CA VAL A 29 -8.61 -14.12 -3.30
C VAL A 29 -7.74 -13.48 -4.36
N LEU A 30 -7.89 -12.18 -4.57
CA LEU A 30 -7.05 -11.40 -5.47
C LEU A 30 -6.12 -10.52 -4.64
N PHE A 31 -4.81 -10.71 -4.83
CA PHE A 31 -3.80 -9.88 -4.21
C PHE A 31 -3.39 -8.77 -5.17
N ASP A 32 -3.29 -7.55 -4.67
CA ASP A 32 -2.63 -6.48 -5.41
C ASP A 32 -1.14 -6.84 -5.58
N CYS A 33 -0.55 -6.46 -6.71
CA CYS A 33 0.88 -6.63 -6.91
C CYS A 33 1.64 -5.62 -6.04
N ASP A 34 1.28 -4.34 -6.16
CA ASP A 34 1.95 -3.25 -5.47
C ASP A 34 1.52 -3.22 -3.99
N GLY A 35 2.50 -3.17 -3.08
CA GLY A 35 2.25 -3.02 -1.65
C GLY A 35 1.77 -4.28 -0.94
N VAL A 36 1.58 -5.39 -1.67
CA VAL A 36 1.25 -6.71 -1.09
C VAL A 36 2.21 -7.81 -1.55
N LEU A 37 2.41 -8.01 -2.86
CA LEU A 37 3.24 -9.12 -3.36
C LEU A 37 4.68 -8.71 -3.72
N ILE A 38 4.85 -7.54 -4.33
CA ILE A 38 6.17 -7.05 -4.74
C ILE A 38 6.58 -5.86 -3.89
N ASP A 39 7.86 -5.85 -3.48
CA ASP A 39 8.45 -4.70 -2.82
C ASP A 39 8.75 -3.61 -3.87
N VAL A 40 7.78 -2.73 -4.07
CA VAL A 40 7.88 -1.61 -5.02
C VAL A 40 8.52 -0.36 -4.44
N ARG A 41 8.84 -0.34 -3.13
CA ARG A 41 9.42 0.84 -2.46
C ARG A 41 10.64 1.39 -3.21
N PRO A 42 11.57 0.57 -3.73
CA PRO A 42 12.70 1.08 -4.52
C PRO A 42 12.27 1.86 -5.77
N SER A 43 11.21 1.43 -6.45
CA SER A 43 10.67 2.11 -7.64
C SER A 43 10.07 3.46 -7.29
N TYR A 44 9.29 3.53 -6.20
CA TYR A 44 8.73 4.80 -5.72
C TYR A 44 9.81 5.76 -5.24
N ASP A 45 10.78 5.28 -4.46
CA ASP A 45 11.88 6.10 -3.96
C ASP A 45 12.71 6.68 -5.12
N ALA A 46 12.98 5.87 -6.15
CA ALA A 46 13.65 6.34 -7.36
C ALA A 46 12.82 7.41 -8.09
N ALA A 47 11.53 7.16 -8.31
CA ALA A 47 10.65 8.10 -9.00
C ALA A 47 10.53 9.44 -8.26
N ILE A 48 10.38 9.39 -6.92
CA ILE A 48 10.35 10.58 -6.06
C ILE A 48 11.67 11.33 -6.18
N ARG A 49 12.81 10.64 -6.04
CA ARG A 49 14.14 11.26 -6.10
C ARG A 49 14.36 11.98 -7.43
N GLU A 50 14.09 11.32 -8.55
CA GLU A 50 14.28 11.91 -9.88
C GLU A 50 13.33 13.10 -10.10
N THR A 51 12.08 12.98 -9.67
CA THR A 51 11.08 14.06 -9.78
C THR A 51 11.50 15.29 -8.97
N VAL A 52 11.90 15.09 -7.72
CA VAL A 52 12.36 16.18 -6.84
C VAL A 52 13.63 16.82 -7.41
N SER A 53 14.61 16.02 -7.84
CA SER A 53 15.83 16.49 -8.49
C SER A 53 15.52 17.36 -9.72
N TYR A 54 14.63 16.87 -10.58
CA TYR A 54 14.17 17.60 -11.76
C TYR A 54 13.53 18.94 -11.39
N ILE A 55 12.56 18.95 -10.46
CA ILE A 55 11.89 20.17 -10.02
C ILE A 55 12.90 21.18 -9.46
N LEU A 56 13.79 20.74 -8.57
CA LEU A 56 14.82 21.60 -7.98
C LEU A 56 15.76 22.18 -9.05
N SER A 57 16.13 21.40 -10.07
CA SER A 57 16.95 21.89 -11.18
C SER A 57 16.30 23.02 -11.99
N LYS A 58 14.96 23.11 -11.97
CA LYS A 58 14.20 24.15 -12.67
C LYS A 58 13.91 25.36 -11.77
N LEU A 59 13.71 25.14 -10.48
CA LEU A 59 13.39 26.20 -9.51
C LEU A 59 14.64 26.91 -8.99
N VAL A 60 15.73 26.18 -8.82
CA VAL A 60 17.02 26.74 -8.40
C VAL A 60 17.87 26.95 -9.63
N GLN A 61 17.72 28.10 -10.28
CA GLN A 61 18.74 28.56 -11.23
C GLN A 61 20.02 28.82 -10.45
N ARG A 62 21.14 28.19 -10.85
CA ARG A 62 22.48 28.57 -10.39
C ARG A 62 22.65 30.07 -10.65
N ALA A 63 22.64 30.87 -9.59
CA ALA A 63 23.22 32.21 -9.58
C ALA A 63 24.74 32.10 -9.77
#